data_AF-A0A7S3W8S0-F1
#
_entry.id   AF-A0A7S3W8S0-F1
#
_cell.length_a   1.000
_cell.length_b   1.000
_cell.length_c   1.000
_cell.angle_alpha   90.00
_cell.angle_beta   90.00
_cell.angle_gamma   90.00
#
_symmetry.space_group_name_H-M   'P 1'
#
loop_
_entity.id
_entity.type
_entity.pdbx_description
1 polymer ?
#
loop_
_entity_poly.entity_id
_entity_poly.type
_entity_poly.pdbx_seq_one_letter_code
_entity_poly.pdbx_strand_id
1 'polypeptide(L)'
;GKKLKTKFKYFADYIRHQQDDNPLYLFEADFSDNSVMKSLLDDFEVPDLFPDDYMNLVNHDSRPPHRWWCIGPKRSGTTVHVDPLGTSAWNVVTHGCKRWVLFEPIVSKKVAKGKGHRQKDEDDEAVMYFDVLLPRLKK
;
A
#
# COMPACT_ATOMS: atom_id res chain seq x y z
N GLY A 1 8.60 -10.78 -9.92
CA GLY A 1 9.83 -10.51 -9.15
C GLY A 1 9.85 -11.41 -7.91
N LYS A 2 11.01 -11.61 -7.28
CA LYS A 2 11.11 -12.35 -6.01
C LYS A 2 10.79 -11.42 -4.85
N LYS A 3 10.13 -11.92 -3.79
CA LYS A 3 9.85 -11.17 -2.56
C LYS A 3 11.17 -10.85 -1.85
N LEU A 4 11.47 -9.56 -1.66
CA LEU A 4 12.59 -9.13 -0.82
C LEU A 4 12.16 -9.25 0.65
N LYS A 5 12.98 -9.89 1.48
CA LYS A 5 12.69 -10.10 2.90
C LYS A 5 13.89 -9.65 3.74
N THR A 6 13.61 -9.06 4.90
CA THR A 6 14.61 -8.74 5.93
C THR A 6 14.04 -9.07 7.30
N LYS A 7 14.90 -9.26 8.31
CA LYS A 7 14.44 -9.39 9.69
C LYS A 7 13.91 -8.05 10.17
N PHE A 8 12.81 -8.06 10.92
CA PHE A 8 12.17 -6.84 11.40
C PHE A 8 13.11 -5.91 12.17
N LYS A 9 14.03 -6.46 12.98
CA LYS A 9 15.02 -5.66 13.71
C LYS A 9 15.90 -4.77 12.81
N TYR A 10 16.26 -5.25 11.61
CA TYR A 10 17.04 -4.47 10.64
C TYR A 10 16.19 -3.43 9.93
N PHE A 11 14.93 -3.76 9.63
CA PHE A 11 13.99 -2.79 9.08
C PHE A 11 13.67 -1.67 10.07
N ALA A 12 13.50 -2.00 11.35
CA ALA A 12 13.30 -1.03 12.42
C ALA A 12 14.52 -0.14 12.63
N ASP A 13 15.73 -0.69 12.54
CA ASP A 13 16.98 0.09 12.56
C ASP A 13 17.07 1.03 11.34
N TYR A 14 16.79 0.52 10.14
CA TYR A 14 16.72 1.31 8.91
C TYR A 14 15.74 2.49 9.03
N ILE A 15 14.51 2.25 9.51
CA ILE A 15 13.49 3.30 9.68
C ILE A 15 14.01 4.47 10.54
N ARG A 16 14.84 4.20 11.55
CA ARG A 16 15.34 5.20 12.48
C ARG A 16 16.46 6.07 11.91
N HIS A 17 17.19 5.59 10.91
CA HIS A 17 18.43 6.24 10.43
C HIS A 17 18.39 6.68 8.97
N GLN A 18 17.45 6.17 8.16
CA GLN A 18 17.38 6.46 6.73
C GLN A 18 17.08 7.94 6.40
N GLN A 19 17.57 8.39 5.24
CA GLN A 19 17.24 9.70 4.65
C GLN A 19 16.83 9.58 3.17
N ASP A 20 16.33 8.41 2.77
CA ASP A 20 16.04 8.07 1.38
C ASP A 20 14.86 8.90 0.85
N ASP A 21 14.91 9.29 -0.43
CA ASP A 21 13.80 10.01 -1.08
C ASP A 21 12.54 9.15 -1.11
N ASN A 22 12.67 7.88 -1.52
CA ASN A 22 11.63 6.86 -1.45
C ASN A 22 12.10 5.67 -0.58
N PRO A 23 11.84 5.72 0.74
CA PRO A 23 12.30 4.68 1.66
C PRO A 23 11.64 3.32 1.42
N LEU A 24 12.31 2.26 1.87
CA LEU A 24 11.73 0.91 1.90
C LEU A 24 10.42 0.89 2.68
N TYR A 25 9.44 0.19 2.12
CA TYR A 25 8.11 0.04 2.70
C TYR A 25 7.81 -1.43 3.00
N LEU A 26 7.55 -1.76 4.27
CA LEU A 26 7.13 -3.10 4.67
C LEU A 26 5.66 -3.29 4.32
N PHE A 27 5.40 -4.30 3.51
CA PHE A 27 4.09 -4.65 3.00
C PHE A 27 3.93 -6.18 3.04
N GLU A 28 3.53 -6.71 4.20
CA GLU A 28 3.51 -8.16 4.47
C GLU A 28 2.09 -8.71 4.41
N ALA A 29 1.86 -9.72 3.57
CA ALA A 29 0.55 -10.33 3.34
C ALA A 29 0.40 -11.70 4.01
N ASP A 30 1.51 -12.41 4.23
CA ASP A 30 1.53 -13.82 4.64
C ASP A 30 1.66 -13.96 6.17
N PHE A 31 1.07 -13.02 6.93
CA PHE A 31 1.24 -13.00 8.39
C PHE A 31 0.30 -13.95 9.13
N SER A 32 -0.80 -14.38 8.50
CA SER A 32 -1.72 -15.38 9.06
C SER A 32 -1.10 -16.77 9.20
N ASP A 33 -0.22 -17.12 8.25
CA ASP A 33 0.39 -18.45 8.14
C ASP A 33 1.77 -18.50 8.80
N ASN A 34 2.27 -17.34 9.25
CA ASN A 34 3.53 -17.21 9.97
C ASN A 34 3.30 -17.36 11.47
N SER A 35 3.85 -18.41 12.08
CA SER A 35 3.67 -18.70 13.51
C SER A 35 4.03 -17.56 14.46
N VAL A 36 4.98 -16.68 14.07
CA VAL A 36 5.41 -15.55 14.89
C VAL A 36 4.50 -14.34 14.70
N MET A 37 3.98 -14.12 13.49
CA MET A 37 3.15 -12.95 13.19
C MET A 37 1.66 -13.21 13.35
N LYS A 38 1.24 -14.48 13.49
CA LYS A 38 -0.16 -14.88 13.59
C LYS A 38 -0.88 -14.18 14.75
N SER A 39 -0.18 -13.87 15.85
CA SER A 39 -0.76 -13.14 16.99
C SER A 39 -1.23 -11.73 16.63
N LEU A 40 -0.75 -11.13 15.54
CA LEU A 40 -1.24 -9.83 15.07
C LEU A 40 -2.73 -9.88 14.64
N LEU A 41 -3.27 -11.07 14.39
CA LEU A 41 -4.70 -11.25 14.11
C LEU A 41 -5.56 -11.02 15.36
N ASP A 42 -4.98 -11.11 16.56
CA ASP A 42 -5.69 -10.89 17.82
C ASP A 42 -5.80 -9.37 18.13
N ASP A 43 -5.08 -8.52 17.40
CA ASP A 43 -5.01 -7.06 17.62
C ASP A 43 -6.09 -6.27 16.85
N PHE A 44 -6.92 -6.93 16.01
CA PHE A 44 -7.97 -6.25 15.26
C PHE A 44 -9.14 -7.18 14.88
N GLU A 45 -10.28 -6.55 14.59
CA GLU A 45 -11.45 -7.22 14.01
C GLU A 45 -11.82 -6.52 12.68
N VAL A 46 -12.46 -7.26 11.77
CA VAL A 46 -12.95 -6.68 10.51
C VAL A 46 -14.15 -5.79 10.84
N PRO A 47 -14.20 -4.52 10.38
CA PRO A 47 -15.33 -3.64 10.66
C PRO A 47 -16.65 -4.16 10.07
N ASP A 48 -17.76 -3.95 10.77
CA ASP A 48 -19.11 -4.35 10.33
C ASP A 48 -19.55 -3.78 8.97
N LEU A 49 -18.88 -2.72 8.49
CA LEU A 49 -19.09 -2.15 7.16
C LEU A 49 -18.65 -3.11 6.02
N PHE A 50 -17.82 -4.10 6.33
CA PHE A 50 -17.32 -5.12 5.41
C PHE A 50 -17.71 -6.53 5.90
N PRO A 51 -19.02 -6.82 6.01
CA PRO A 51 -19.49 -8.06 6.61
C PRO A 51 -19.25 -9.27 5.71
N ASP A 52 -19.18 -9.05 4.39
CA ASP A 52 -19.06 -10.09 3.39
C ASP A 52 -17.63 -10.19 2.83
N ASP A 53 -17.06 -11.39 2.93
CA ASP A 53 -15.82 -11.76 2.27
C ASP A 53 -16.09 -12.83 1.20
N TYR A 54 -16.59 -12.40 0.03
CA TYR A 54 -16.95 -13.33 -1.06
C TYR A 54 -15.76 -14.12 -1.61
N MET A 55 -14.53 -13.62 -1.47
CA MET A 55 -13.33 -14.35 -1.89
C MET A 55 -13.01 -15.53 -0.96
N ASN A 56 -13.67 -15.63 0.19
CA ASN A 56 -13.59 -16.80 1.07
C ASN A 56 -14.27 -18.05 0.47
N LEU A 57 -15.08 -17.89 -0.58
CA LEU A 57 -15.65 -19.01 -1.34
C LEU A 57 -14.64 -19.68 -2.29
N VAL A 58 -13.51 -19.02 -2.55
CA VAL A 58 -12.42 -19.56 -3.36
C VAL A 58 -11.57 -20.48 -2.48
N ASN A 59 -11.06 -21.57 -3.07
CA ASN A 59 -10.11 -22.45 -2.40
C ASN A 59 -8.96 -21.64 -1.77
N HIS A 60 -8.61 -21.96 -0.52
CA HIS A 60 -7.61 -21.25 0.27
C HIS A 60 -6.32 -20.98 -0.51
N ASP A 61 -5.76 -22.01 -1.17
CA ASP A 61 -4.50 -21.93 -1.90
C ASP A 61 -4.60 -21.16 -3.23
N SER A 62 -5.82 -20.93 -3.73
CA SER A 62 -6.08 -20.17 -4.96
C SER A 62 -6.53 -18.74 -4.68
N ARG A 63 -6.85 -18.43 -3.42
CA ARG A 63 -7.32 -17.11 -3.01
C ARG A 63 -6.15 -16.11 -3.09
N PRO A 64 -6.32 -14.97 -3.78
CA PRO A 64 -5.31 -13.92 -3.77
C PRO A 64 -5.06 -13.37 -2.36
N PRO A 65 -3.85 -12.87 -2.05
CA PRO A 65 -3.61 -12.13 -0.82
C PRO A 65 -4.59 -10.97 -0.70
N HIS A 66 -5.16 -10.78 0.50
CA HIS A 66 -6.29 -9.87 0.72
C HIS A 66 -6.16 -9.03 2.01
N ARG A 67 -5.09 -9.24 2.79
CA ARG A 67 -4.78 -8.49 4.01
C ARG A 67 -3.30 -8.17 4.01
N TRP A 68 -2.94 -6.98 4.47
CA TRP A 68 -1.55 -6.54 4.51
C TRP A 68 -1.24 -5.80 5.80
N TRP A 69 -0.17 -6.21 6.48
CA TRP A 69 0.44 -5.45 7.55
C TRP A 69 1.48 -4.49 6.97
N CYS A 70 1.30 -3.20 7.22
CA CYS A 70 2.02 -2.15 6.52
C CYS A 70 2.77 -1.25 7.49
N ILE A 71 4.10 -1.14 7.34
CA ILE A 71 4.95 -0.26 8.15
C ILE A 71 5.89 0.51 7.22
N GLY A 72 5.90 1.83 7.32
CA GLY A 72 6.75 2.68 6.50
C GLY A 72 7.11 4.00 7.17
N PRO A 73 8.33 4.52 6.95
CA PRO A 73 8.72 5.83 7.45
C PRO A 73 8.11 6.96 6.58
N LYS A 74 8.30 8.21 6.99
CA LYS A 74 7.96 9.40 6.19
C LYS A 74 8.50 9.26 4.76
N ARG A 75 7.71 9.68 3.77
CA ARG A 75 7.95 9.60 2.31
C ARG A 75 7.69 8.22 1.66
N SER A 76 7.63 7.14 2.43
CA SER A 76 7.18 5.85 1.87
C SER A 76 5.68 5.88 1.54
N GLY A 77 5.27 5.07 0.56
CA GLY A 77 3.87 4.97 0.18
C GLY A 77 3.64 4.02 -0.99
N THR A 78 2.47 4.15 -1.61
CA THR A 78 2.08 3.35 -2.77
C THR A 78 1.68 4.27 -3.91
N THR A 79 2.11 3.93 -5.14
CA THR A 79 1.79 4.68 -6.36
C THR A 79 0.29 4.69 -6.63
N VAL A 80 -0.20 5.62 -7.45
CA VAL A 80 -1.63 5.64 -7.81
C VAL A 80 -2.01 4.35 -8.54
N HIS A 81 -3.01 3.64 -8.01
CA HIS A 81 -3.50 2.38 -8.55
C HIS A 81 -5.00 2.23 -8.34
N VAL A 82 -5.54 1.20 -8.97
CA VAL A 82 -6.87 0.66 -8.69
C VAL A 82 -6.64 -0.73 -8.12
N ASP A 83 -7.35 -1.08 -7.06
CA ASP A 83 -7.25 -2.40 -6.47
C ASP A 83 -7.56 -3.50 -7.49
N PRO A 84 -6.84 -4.63 -7.45
CA PRO A 84 -6.99 -5.70 -8.43
C PRO A 84 -8.37 -6.36 -8.32
N LEU A 85 -8.80 -7.01 -9.41
CA LEU A 85 -10.06 -7.77 -9.47
C LEU A 85 -11.33 -6.98 -9.10
N GLY A 86 -11.26 -5.64 -9.07
CA GLY A 86 -12.40 -4.79 -8.76
C GLY A 86 -12.85 -4.88 -7.29
N THR A 87 -11.98 -5.34 -6.40
CA THR A 87 -12.29 -5.41 -4.96
C THR A 87 -12.37 -4.00 -4.36
N SER A 88 -13.16 -3.86 -3.29
CA SER A 88 -13.06 -2.72 -2.38
C SER A 88 -12.07 -3.03 -1.26
N ALA A 89 -11.55 -1.99 -0.61
CA ALA A 89 -10.60 -2.11 0.49
C ALA A 89 -10.96 -1.18 1.65
N TRP A 90 -10.52 -1.57 2.84
CA TRP A 90 -10.50 -0.70 4.03
C TRP A 90 -9.07 -0.59 4.55
N ASN A 91 -8.73 0.58 5.08
CA ASN A 91 -7.39 0.88 5.60
C ASN A 91 -7.50 1.53 6.98
N VAL A 92 -7.01 0.84 8.02
CA VAL A 92 -6.93 1.37 9.37
C VAL A 92 -5.50 1.86 9.63
N VAL A 93 -5.37 3.15 9.96
CA VAL A 93 -4.09 3.74 10.38
C VAL A 93 -4.04 3.74 11.91
N THR A 94 -3.27 2.82 12.48
CA THR A 94 -3.12 2.71 13.94
C THR A 94 -2.12 3.72 14.50
N HIS A 95 -1.09 4.08 13.74
CA HIS A 95 -0.04 5.02 14.15
C HIS A 95 0.39 5.92 12.98
N GLY A 96 0.63 7.20 13.28
CA GLY A 96 1.06 8.19 12.30
C GLY A 96 -0.09 8.76 11.46
N CYS A 97 0.22 9.21 10.24
CA CYS A 97 -0.75 9.80 9.33
C CYS A 97 -0.45 9.38 7.88
N LYS A 98 -1.51 9.14 7.09
CA LYS A 98 -1.43 8.87 5.65
C LYS A 98 -2.12 9.99 4.88
N ARG A 99 -1.50 10.44 3.80
CA ARG A 99 -2.09 11.39 2.85
C ARG A 99 -2.67 10.61 1.67
N TRP A 100 -3.92 10.88 1.32
CA TRP A 100 -4.64 10.20 0.25
C TRP A 100 -5.03 11.16 -0.87
N VAL A 101 -5.12 10.63 -2.08
CA VAL A 101 -5.78 11.26 -3.22
C VAL A 101 -6.59 10.18 -3.91
N LEU A 102 -7.85 10.48 -4.19
CA LEU A 102 -8.77 9.56 -4.86
C LEU A 102 -9.30 10.25 -6.12
N PHE A 103 -9.54 9.44 -7.15
CA PHE A 103 -10.13 9.87 -8.40
C PHE A 103 -11.40 9.06 -8.64
N GLU A 104 -12.41 9.67 -9.25
CA GLU A 104 -13.59 8.92 -9.67
C GLU A 104 -13.21 7.82 -10.67
N PRO A 105 -13.90 6.66 -10.68
CA PRO A 105 -13.59 5.56 -11.58
C PRO A 105 -13.65 5.92 -13.07
N ILE A 106 -14.38 6.97 -13.43
CA ILE A 106 -14.47 7.49 -14.81
C ILE A 106 -13.18 8.19 -15.26
N VAL A 107 -12.33 8.62 -14.33
CA VAL A 107 -11.06 9.26 -14.66
C VAL A 107 -10.12 8.21 -15.26
N SER A 108 -9.65 8.49 -16.48
CA SER A 108 -8.75 7.55 -17.16
C SER A 108 -7.46 7.31 -16.37
N LYS A 109 -6.94 6.08 -16.41
CA LYS A 109 -5.65 5.72 -15.79
C LYS A 109 -4.49 6.60 -16.26
N LYS A 110 -4.55 7.14 -17.49
CA LYS A 110 -3.53 8.06 -18.03
C LYS A 110 -3.50 9.37 -17.25
N VAL A 111 -4.67 9.93 -16.95
CA VAL A 111 -4.83 11.17 -16.19
C VAL A 111 -4.52 10.93 -14.71
N ALA A 112 -5.15 9.92 -14.09
CA ALA A 112 -4.96 9.62 -12.67
C ALA A 112 -3.51 9.27 -12.31
N LYS A 113 -2.72 8.73 -13.25
CA LYS A 113 -1.28 8.46 -13.04
C LYS A 113 -0.37 9.60 -13.52
N GLY A 114 -0.90 10.73 -13.96
CA GLY A 114 -0.10 11.86 -14.44
C GLY A 114 0.78 11.56 -15.65
N LYS A 115 0.48 10.52 -16.45
CA LYS A 115 1.40 10.02 -17.51
C LYS A 115 1.73 11.06 -18.59
N GLY A 116 0.83 12.02 -18.84
CA GLY A 116 1.08 13.12 -19.78
C GLY A 116 1.88 14.29 -19.21
N HIS A 117 2.05 14.34 -17.88
CA HIS A 117 2.71 15.44 -17.15
C HIS A 117 4.02 15.01 -16.49
N ARG A 118 4.37 13.72 -16.59
CA ARG A 118 5.62 13.16 -16.06
C ARG A 118 6.76 13.37 -17.05
N GLN A 119 7.89 13.89 -16.56
CA GLN A 119 9.10 14.07 -17.34
C GLN A 119 9.91 12.77 -17.43
N LYS A 120 10.97 12.76 -18.25
CA LYS A 120 11.72 11.54 -18.58
C LYS A 120 12.51 10.98 -17.39
N ASP A 121 12.93 11.84 -16.48
CA ASP A 121 13.74 11.58 -15.30
C ASP A 121 12.91 11.45 -14.01
N GLU A 122 11.57 11.53 -14.11
CA GLU A 122 10.66 11.43 -12.98
C GLU A 122 10.04 10.02 -12.90
N ASP A 123 9.88 9.51 -11.67
CA ASP A 123 9.10 8.31 -11.38
C ASP A 123 7.63 8.64 -10.99
N ASP A 124 6.86 7.62 -10.64
CA ASP A 124 5.50 7.74 -10.10
C ASP A 124 5.38 7.25 -8.65
N GLU A 125 6.49 7.26 -7.91
CA GLU A 125 6.50 6.92 -6.48
C GLU A 125 5.63 7.90 -5.70
N ALA A 126 5.06 7.45 -4.58
CA ALA A 126 4.02 8.21 -3.88
C ALA A 126 4.46 9.63 -3.51
N VAL A 127 5.70 9.79 -3.03
CA VAL A 127 6.28 11.10 -2.68
C VAL A 127 6.40 12.01 -3.91
N MET A 128 7.00 11.50 -4.99
CA MET A 128 7.16 12.21 -6.26
C MET A 128 5.80 12.63 -6.84
N TYR A 129 4.82 11.73 -6.73
CA TYR A 129 3.46 11.98 -7.19
C TYR A 129 2.81 13.15 -6.45
N PHE A 130 2.90 13.20 -5.12
CA PHE A 130 2.30 14.28 -4.33
C PHE A 130 3.03 15.61 -4.47
N ASP A 131 4.36 15.60 -4.56
CA ASP A 131 5.16 16.83 -4.57
C ASP A 131 5.20 17.49 -5.95
N VAL A 132 5.05 16.70 -7.03
CA VAL A 132 5.27 17.21 -8.40
C VAL A 132 4.15 16.86 -9.37
N LEU A 133 3.75 15.58 -9.49
CA LEU A 133 2.77 15.20 -10.53
C LEU A 133 1.35 15.71 -10.22
N LEU A 134 0.88 15.55 -8.98
CA LEU A 134 -0.46 15.97 -8.58
C LEU A 134 -0.66 17.50 -8.71
N PRO A 135 0.29 18.37 -8.31
CA PRO A 135 0.19 19.80 -8.59
C PRO A 135 0.10 20.15 -10.07
N ARG A 136 0.74 19.39 -10.96
CA ARG A 136 0.66 19.60 -12.42
C ARG A 136 -0.69 19.22 -13.01
N LEU A 137 -1.40 18.26 -12.40
CA LEU A 137 -2.75 17.86 -12.82
C LEU A 137 -3.84 18.89 -12.50
N LYS A 138 -3.59 19.80 -11.55
CA LYS A 138 -4.54 20.82 -11.11
C LYS A 138 -4.49 22.11 -11.94
N LYS A 139 -3.53 22.23 -12.85
CA LYS A 139 -3.35 23.38 -13.75
C LYS A 139 -3.96 23.07 -15.10
#